data_AF-A0A922Y4V3-F1
#
_entry.id   AF-A0A922Y4V3-F1
#
_cell.length_a   1.000
_cell.length_b   1.000
_cell.length_c   1.000
_cell.angle_alpha   90.00
_cell.angle_beta   90.00
_cell.angle_gamma   90.00
#
_symmetry.space_group_name_H-M   'P 1'
#
loop_
_entity.id
_entity.type
_entity.pdbx_description
1 polymer ?
#
loop_
_entity_poly.entity_id
_entity_poly.type
_entity_poly.pdbx_seq_one_letter_code
_entity_poly.pdbx_strand_id
1 'polypeptide(L)'
;MAASGLAVARNADGDTQWRVEAVRAFVWFMDENGLSTPLVDRETGACRDGLHRDRQNENSGGESVVSYLFSLAEFRQLSRMSGDRPKLAPLRVLHA
;
A
#
# COMPACT_ATOMS: atom_id res chain seq x y z
N MET A 1 -5.77 4.04 -7.00
CA MET A 1 -7.04 3.57 -6.42
C MET A 1 -6.96 3.44 -4.89
N ALA A 2 -5.99 2.69 -4.34
CA ALA A 2 -5.82 2.54 -2.88
C ALA A 2 -5.55 3.86 -2.13
N ALA A 3 -4.63 4.70 -2.62
CA ALA A 3 -4.29 5.96 -1.97
C ALA A 3 -5.46 6.95 -1.87
N SER A 4 -6.29 7.04 -2.92
CA SER A 4 -7.50 7.87 -2.90
C SER A 4 -8.50 7.37 -1.85
N GLY A 5 -8.64 6.05 -1.70
CA GLY A 5 -9.45 5.45 -0.63
C GLY A 5 -8.94 5.80 0.77
N LEU A 6 -7.63 5.74 1.00
CA LEU A 6 -7.02 6.11 2.29
C LEU A 6 -7.17 7.60 2.61
N ALA A 7 -7.04 8.48 1.62
CA ALA A 7 -7.26 9.91 1.81
C ALA A 7 -8.72 10.22 2.15
N VAL A 8 -9.68 9.54 1.51
CA VAL A 8 -11.11 9.66 1.86
C VAL A 8 -11.37 9.12 3.26
N ALA A 9 -10.84 7.94 3.59
CA ALA A 9 -10.99 7.31 4.89
C ALA A 9 -10.44 8.16 6.05
N ARG A 10 -9.39 8.94 5.79
CA ARG A 10 -8.81 9.90 6.74
C ARG A 10 -9.76 11.05 7.04
N ASN A 11 -10.42 11.57 6.00
CA ASN A 11 -11.26 12.76 6.06
C ASN A 11 -12.74 12.43 6.36
N ALA A 12 -13.13 11.16 6.28
CA ALA A 12 -14.47 10.70 6.60
C ALA A 12 -14.61 10.60 8.14
N ASP A 13 -15.31 11.57 8.72
CA ASP A 13 -15.66 11.54 10.14
C ASP A 13 -16.65 10.39 10.40
N GLY A 14 -16.24 9.44 11.25
CA GLY A 14 -17.11 8.37 11.76
C GLY A 14 -17.43 7.22 10.81
N ASP A 15 -17.09 7.31 9.52
CA ASP A 15 -17.41 6.25 8.57
C ASP A 15 -16.31 5.17 8.50
N THR A 16 -16.53 4.10 9.27
CA THR A 16 -15.61 2.97 9.39
C THR A 16 -15.50 2.14 8.11
N GLN A 17 -16.48 2.20 7.20
CA GLN A 17 -16.47 1.38 5.98
C GLN A 17 -15.34 1.82 5.03
N TRP A 18 -15.13 3.14 4.90
CA TRP A 18 -14.07 3.69 4.06
C TRP A 18 -12.70 3.33 4.60
N ARG A 19 -12.53 3.28 5.93
CA ARG A 19 -11.28 2.83 6.55
C ARG A 19 -10.99 1.38 6.21
N VAL A 20 -11.98 0.50 6.32
CA VAL A 20 -11.81 -0.93 5.98
C VAL A 20 -11.40 -1.10 4.52
N GLU A 21 -12.11 -0.47 3.59
CA GLU A 21 -11.81 -0.60 2.17
C GLU A 21 -10.49 0.05 1.77
N ALA A 22 -10.13 1.15 2.42
CA ALA A 22 -8.84 1.79 2.23
C ALA A 22 -7.67 0.93 2.73
N VAL A 23 -7.82 0.29 3.88
CA VAL A 23 -6.84 -0.68 4.39
C VAL A 23 -6.76 -1.88 3.45
N ARG A 24 -7.91 -2.45 3.04
CA ARG A 24 -7.98 -3.58 2.08
C ARG A 24 -7.21 -3.26 0.79
N ALA A 25 -7.40 -2.06 0.25
CA ALA A 25 -6.71 -1.64 -0.95
C ALA A 25 -5.19 -1.46 -0.74
N PHE A 26 -4.74 -1.10 0.46
CA PHE A 26 -3.32 -1.03 0.80
C PHE A 26 -2.68 -2.41 0.96
N VAL A 27 -3.31 -3.32 1.72
CA VAL A 27 -2.76 -4.66 1.98
C VAL A 27 -2.70 -5.52 0.72
N TRP A 28 -3.51 -5.20 -0.31
CA TRP A 28 -3.42 -5.81 -1.64
C TRP A 28 -2.01 -5.71 -2.27
N PHE A 29 -1.27 -4.63 -2.01
CA PHE A 29 0.12 -4.50 -2.48
C PHE A 29 1.10 -5.41 -1.73
N MET A 30 0.75 -5.84 -0.51
CA MET A 30 1.62 -6.56 0.40
C MET A 30 1.55 -8.07 0.19
N ASP A 31 0.34 -8.63 0.14
CA ASP A 31 0.07 -10.06 -0.07
C ASP A 31 -1.43 -10.39 0.01
N GLU A 32 -2.29 -9.51 0.52
CA GLU A 32 -3.75 -9.74 0.55
C GLU A 32 -4.41 -9.53 -0.82
N ASN A 33 -3.93 -10.29 -1.80
CA ASN A 33 -4.37 -10.30 -3.18
C ASN A 33 -4.60 -11.73 -3.67
N GLY A 34 -5.14 -11.87 -4.89
CA GLY A 34 -5.59 -13.15 -5.43
C GLY A 34 -4.49 -14.22 -5.58
N LEU A 35 -3.21 -13.84 -5.49
CA LEU A 35 -2.07 -14.77 -5.57
C LEU A 35 -1.28 -14.87 -4.27
N SER A 36 -1.68 -14.18 -3.19
CA SER A 36 -0.96 -14.19 -1.91
C SER A 36 0.53 -13.84 -2.04
N THR A 37 0.87 -12.91 -2.95
CA THR A 37 2.27 -12.54 -3.23
C THR A 37 2.48 -11.03 -3.23
N PRO A 38 3.62 -10.54 -2.69
CA PRO A 38 3.91 -9.11 -2.60
C PRO A 38 4.20 -8.48 -3.97
N LEU A 39 3.48 -7.42 -4.31
CA LEU A 39 3.81 -6.59 -5.47
C LEU A 39 4.94 -5.61 -5.17
N VAL A 40 5.18 -5.35 -3.90
CA VAL A 40 6.18 -4.38 -3.45
C VAL A 40 7.39 -5.12 -2.89
N ASP A 41 8.55 -4.79 -3.43
CA ASP A 41 9.81 -5.09 -2.79
C ASP A 41 10.09 -4.02 -1.72
N ARG A 42 10.08 -4.43 -0.46
CA ARG A 42 10.26 -3.54 0.69
C ARG A 42 11.72 -3.14 0.91
N GLU A 43 12.67 -3.83 0.28
CA GLU A 43 14.09 -3.49 0.39
C GLU A 43 14.45 -2.42 -0.64
N THR A 44 13.99 -2.58 -1.87
CA THR A 44 14.31 -1.66 -2.97
C THR A 44 13.28 -0.54 -3.14
N GLY A 45 12.05 -0.73 -2.63
CA GLY A 45 10.93 0.17 -2.89
C GLY A 45 10.31 0.01 -4.27
N ALA A 46 10.76 -0.97 -5.06
CA ALA A 46 10.15 -1.29 -6.35
C ALA A 46 8.72 -1.80 -6.15
N CYS A 47 7.83 -1.43 -7.05
CA CYS A 47 6.45 -1.92 -7.07
C CYS A 47 6.16 -2.45 -8.47
N ARG A 48 5.58 -3.65 -8.52
CA ARG A 48 5.06 -4.24 -9.75
C ARG A 48 3.70 -3.62 -10.09
N ASP A 49 3.38 -3.57 -11.37
CA ASP A 49 2.16 -2.92 -11.86
C ASP A 49 0.88 -3.65 -11.46
N GLY A 50 0.97 -4.93 -11.10
CA GLY A 50 -0.17 -5.73 -10.68
C GLY A 50 0.03 -7.22 -10.83
N LEU A 51 -1.08 -7.94 -10.98
CA LEU A 51 -1.11 -9.38 -11.15
C LEU A 51 -1.67 -9.73 -12.54
N HIS A 52 -1.06 -10.74 -13.16
CA HIS A 52 -1.75 -11.59 -14.11
C HIS A 52 -2.57 -12.64 -13.36
N ARG A 53 -3.32 -13.47 -14.09
CA ARG A 53 -4.19 -14.51 -13.50
C ARG A 53 -3.45 -15.47 -12.57
N ASP A 54 -2.20 -15.78 -12.89
CA ASP A 54 -1.40 -16.85 -12.29
C ASP A 54 0.00 -16.40 -11.85
N ARG A 55 0.38 -15.14 -12.13
CA ARG A 55 1.69 -14.60 -11.78
C ARG A 55 1.65 -13.10 -11.51
N GLN A 56 2.74 -12.58 -10.97
CA GLN A 56 2.98 -11.14 -10.87
C GLN A 56 3.27 -10.54 -12.24
N ASN A 57 2.89 -9.28 -12.46
CA ASN A 57 3.37 -8.53 -13.61
C ASN A 57 4.85 -8.17 -13.38
N GLU A 58 5.72 -8.58 -14.29
CA GLU A 58 7.16 -8.30 -14.20
C GLU A 58 7.47 -6.82 -14.40
N ASN A 59 6.58 -6.07 -15.08
CA ASN A 59 6.71 -4.64 -15.23
C ASN A 59 6.62 -3.94 -13.87
N SER A 60 7.57 -3.04 -13.65
CA SER A 60 7.72 -2.26 -12.42
C SER A 60 7.82 -0.79 -12.79
N GLY A 61 6.74 -0.27 -13.39
CA GLY A 61 6.68 1.09 -13.90
C GLY A 61 6.77 2.15 -12.79
N GLY A 62 7.06 3.40 -13.17
CA GLY A 62 7.11 4.51 -12.21
C GLY A 62 5.75 4.77 -11.55
N GLU A 63 4.65 4.56 -12.28
CA GLU A 63 3.30 4.80 -11.81
C GLU A 63 2.90 3.88 -10.65
N SER A 64 3.34 2.62 -10.68
CA SER A 64 3.04 1.65 -9.62
C SER A 64 3.85 1.94 -8.36
N VAL A 65 5.12 2.36 -8.51
CA VAL A 65 5.93 2.86 -7.40
C VAL A 65 5.27 4.08 -6.74
N VAL A 66 4.87 5.08 -7.53
CA VAL A 66 4.19 6.28 -7.00
C VAL A 66 2.87 5.90 -6.32
N SER A 67 2.09 5.00 -6.91
CA SER A 67 0.82 4.53 -6.34
C SER A 67 1.01 3.85 -4.98
N TYR A 68 2.05 3.01 -4.86
CA TYR A 68 2.41 2.37 -3.60
C TYR A 68 2.85 3.41 -2.57
N LEU A 69 3.81 4.28 -2.90
CA LEU A 69 4.35 5.26 -1.98
C LEU A 69 3.28 6.23 -1.47
N PHE A 70 2.37 6.64 -2.35
CA PHE A 70 1.26 7.51 -1.98
C PHE A 70 0.28 6.78 -1.05
N SER A 71 -0.03 5.51 -1.32
CA SER A 71 -0.86 4.68 -0.42
C SER A 71 -0.17 4.45 0.93
N LEU A 72 1.14 4.22 0.96
CA LEU A 72 1.91 4.04 2.19
C LEU A 72 1.91 5.32 3.04
N ALA A 73 2.06 6.49 2.42
CA ALA A 73 2.02 7.77 3.11
C ALA A 73 0.66 7.98 3.78
N GLU A 74 -0.43 7.75 3.04
CA GLU A 74 -1.80 7.90 3.53
C GLU A 74 -2.13 6.88 4.63
N PHE A 75 -1.74 5.62 4.46
CA PHE A 75 -1.90 4.59 5.49
C PHE A 75 -1.22 4.97 6.80
N ARG A 76 0.03 5.48 6.74
CA ARG A 76 0.76 5.96 7.93
C ARG A 76 0.02 7.11 8.64
N GLN A 77 -0.64 7.99 7.90
CA GLN A 77 -1.42 9.07 8.49
C GLN A 77 -2.69 8.53 9.17
N LEU A 78 -3.39 7.61 8.51
CA LEU A 78 -4.60 6.98 9.05
C LEU A 78 -4.30 6.21 10.35
N SER A 79 -3.18 5.48 10.40
CA SER A 79 -2.78 4.76 11.62
C SER A 79 -2.42 5.72 12.77
N ARG A 80 -1.70 6.82 12.47
CA ARG A 80 -1.41 7.88 13.47
C ARG A 80 -2.67 8.47 14.09
N MET A 81 -3.71 8.71 13.29
CA MET A 81 -5.00 9.22 13.78
C MET A 81 -5.77 8.20 14.61
N SER A 82 -5.58 6.90 14.34
CA SER A 82 -6.25 5.82 15.08
C SER A 82 -5.52 5.42 16.37
N GLY A 83 -4.38 6.06 16.69
CA GLY A 83 -3.54 5.71 17.84
C GLY A 83 -2.71 4.44 17.67
N ASP A 84 -2.85 3.76 16.53
CA ASP A 84 -2.16 2.52 16.22
C ASP A 84 -0.89 2.85 15.42
N ARG A 85 0.30 2.56 15.95
CA ARG A 85 1.55 2.85 15.24
C ARG A 85 1.89 1.63 14.39
N PRO A 86 1.82 1.70 13.05
CA PRO A 86 2.11 0.54 12.23
C PRO A 86 3.62 0.30 12.34
N LYS A 87 3.99 -0.89 12.82
CA LYS A 87 5.39 -1.37 12.85
C LYS A 87 5.84 -1.67 11.42
N LEU A 88 6.04 -0.63 10.61
CA LEU A 88 6.76 -0.75 9.35
C LEU A 88 8.25 -0.80 9.67
N ALA A 89 8.89 -1.94 9.36
CA ALA A 89 10.34 -2.03 9.36
C ALA A 89 10.93 -0.86 8.54
N PRO A 90 11.99 -0.20 9.04
CA PRO A 90 12.62 0.89 8.31
C PRO A 90 13.13 0.39 6.96
N LEU A 91 12.82 1.12 5.89
CA LEU A 91 13.42 0.93 4.57
C LEU A 91 14.92 1.14 4.75
N ARG A 92 15.73 0.08 4.63
CA ARG A 92 17.18 0.21 4.62
C ARG A 92 17.56 0.74 3.24
N VAL A 93 18.04 1.98 3.21
CA VAL A 93 18.65 2.54 2.00
C VAL A 93 19.87 1.70 1.68
N LEU A 94 19.81 0.91 0.60
CA LEU A 94 20.99 0.26 0.05
C LEU A 94 21.90 1.36 -0.48
N HIS A 95 23.01 1.60 0.22
CA HIS A 95 24.13 2.35 -0.33
C HIS A 95 24.71 1.52 -1.47
N ALA A 96 24.67 2.07 -2.69
CA ALA A 96 25.43 1.58 -3.84
C ALA A 96 26.91 1.92 -3.70
#